data_AF-A0A5A7MYT7-F1
#
_entry.id   AF-A0A5A7MYT7-F1
#
_cell.length_a   1.000
_cell.length_b   1.000
_cell.length_c   1.000
_cell.angle_alpha   90.00
_cell.angle_beta   90.00
_cell.angle_gamma   90.00
#
_symmetry.space_group_name_H-M   'P 1'
#
loop_
_entity.id
_entity.type
_entity.pdbx_description
1 polymer ?
#
loop_
_entity_poly.entity_id
_entity_poly.type
_entity_poly.pdbx_seq_one_letter_code
_entity_poly.pdbx_strand_id
1 'polypeptide(L)'
;MGRSFGAFSTSFGVAYAPDQGNIGSTDNIYLYNSSALAIGDTPFSLIGSIGWEDGAFGDDKVDWSLGLSASWKSLDFSASYIDTSKTGDLLDATVVFSVGVSF
;
A
#
# COMPACT_ATOMS: atom_id res chain seq x y z
N MET A 1 2.68 10.97 -7.41
CA MET A 1 3.53 11.18 -8.60
C MET A 1 4.40 9.95 -8.81
N GLY A 2 4.26 9.29 -9.96
CA GLY A 2 4.99 8.05 -10.29
C GLY A 2 6.23 8.27 -11.15
N ARG A 3 7.25 7.42 -10.97
CA ARG A 3 8.48 7.34 -11.76
C ARG A 3 8.84 5.87 -12.00
N SER A 4 9.39 5.58 -13.17
CA SER A 4 9.89 4.25 -13.53
C SER A 4 11.36 4.33 -13.92
N PHE A 5 12.15 3.39 -13.41
CA PHE A 5 13.59 3.23 -13.59
C PHE A 5 13.85 1.78 -14.02
N GLY A 6 13.68 1.49 -15.31
CA GLY A 6 13.78 0.13 -15.82
C GLY A 6 12.76 -0.80 -15.16
N ALA A 7 13.23 -1.87 -14.52
CA ALA A 7 12.40 -2.85 -13.82
C ALA A 7 11.76 -2.34 -12.53
N PHE A 8 12.20 -1.20 -12.00
CA PHE A 8 11.69 -0.61 -10.77
C PHE A 8 10.73 0.55 -11.07
N SER A 9 9.55 0.55 -10.47
CA SER A 9 8.62 1.66 -10.49
C SER A 9 8.29 2.09 -9.07
N THR A 10 8.09 3.38 -8.87
CA THR A 10 7.78 3.95 -7.55
C THR A 10 6.87 5.15 -7.67
N SER A 11 5.98 5.33 -6.70
CA SER A 11 5.02 6.42 -6.63
C SER A 11 4.97 6.95 -5.22
N PHE A 12 5.07 8.28 -5.09
CA PHE A 12 4.91 8.98 -3.82
C PHE A 12 3.59 9.74 -3.82
N GLY A 13 2.92 9.79 -2.68
CA GLY A 13 1.67 10.54 -2.53
C GLY A 13 1.53 11.15 -1.14
N VAL A 14 0.69 12.19 -1.09
CA VAL A 14 0.22 12.82 0.13
C VAL A 14 -1.29 12.98 0.01
N ALA A 15 -2.00 12.66 1.08
CA ALA A 15 -3.41 12.97 1.25
C ALA A 15 -3.57 13.81 2.52
N TYR A 16 -4.33 14.89 2.43
CA TYR A 16 -4.62 15.77 3.56
C TYR A 16 -6.14 15.97 3.66
N ALA A 17 -6.68 15.73 4.84
CA ALA A 17 -8.04 16.06 5.21
C ALA A 17 -8.00 17.20 6.25
N PRO A 18 -8.50 18.40 5.92
CA PRO A 18 -8.58 19.50 6.88
C PRO A 18 -9.51 19.16 8.05
N ASP A 19 -9.31 19.85 9.16
CA ASP A 19 -10.18 19.80 10.34
C ASP A 19 -11.66 19.98 9.97
N GLN A 20 -12.49 19.05 10.43
CA GLN A 20 -13.94 19.11 10.27
C GLN A 20 -14.64 18.20 11.29
N GLY A 21 -15.89 18.55 11.63
CA GLY A 21 -16.67 17.80 12.63
C GLY A 21 -16.88 16.32 12.28
N ASN A 22 -16.89 15.96 10.99
CA ASN A 22 -17.12 14.57 10.56
C ASN A 22 -15.92 13.63 10.77
N ILE A 23 -14.75 14.16 11.13
CA ILE A 23 -13.53 13.38 11.41
C ILE A 23 -13.05 13.60 12.85
N GLY A 24 -13.96 13.98 13.75
CA GLY A 24 -13.64 14.16 15.16
C GLY A 24 -13.10 15.55 15.54
N SER A 25 -13.23 16.54 14.65
CA SER A 25 -12.66 17.89 14.84
C SER A 25 -11.13 17.87 15.03
N THR A 26 -10.47 17.06 14.20
CA THR A 26 -9.02 16.96 14.04
C THR A 26 -8.72 16.88 12.54
N ASP A 27 -7.58 17.36 12.07
CA ASP A 27 -7.14 17.12 10.69
C ASP A 27 -6.50 15.73 10.52
N ASN A 28 -6.13 15.36 9.30
CA ASN A 28 -5.40 14.12 9.03
C ASN A 28 -4.45 14.29 7.85
N ILE A 29 -3.23 13.80 7.99
CA ILE A 29 -2.25 13.71 6.92
C ILE A 29 -1.79 12.26 6.73
N TYR A 30 -1.73 11.81 5.49
CA TYR A 30 -1.17 10.53 5.10
C TYR A 30 -0.13 10.72 4.01
N LEU A 31 1.09 10.27 4.28
CA LEU A 31 2.20 10.24 3.33
C LEU A 31 2.49 8.79 2.97
N TYR A 32 2.64 8.49 1.69
CA TYR A 32 2.93 7.12 1.28
C TYR A 32 3.89 7.02 0.11
N ASN A 33 4.57 5.88 0.06
CA ASN A 33 5.28 5.38 -1.10
C ASN A 33 4.72 4.00 -1.49
N SER A 34 4.55 3.78 -2.79
CA SER A 34 4.26 2.46 -3.34
C SER A 34 5.26 2.17 -4.44
N SER A 35 5.82 0.96 -4.43
CA SER A 35 6.87 0.56 -5.36
C SER A 35 6.64 -0.86 -5.86
N ALA A 36 7.10 -1.11 -7.09
CA ALA A 36 7.12 -2.42 -7.70
C ALA A 36 8.46 -2.69 -8.39
N LEU A 37 8.93 -3.93 -8.33
CA LEU A 37 10.16 -4.38 -8.97
C LEU A 37 9.88 -5.66 -9.76
N ALA A 38 9.99 -5.59 -11.08
CA ALA A 38 9.90 -6.76 -11.94
C ALA A 38 11.11 -7.70 -11.72
N ILE A 39 10.85 -9.01 -11.58
CA ILE A 39 11.88 -10.01 -11.30
C ILE A 39 12.35 -10.64 -12.61
N GLY A 40 13.40 -10.06 -13.19
CA GLY A 40 14.02 -10.56 -14.43
C GLY A 40 13.00 -10.78 -15.55
N ASP A 41 13.10 -11.92 -16.24
CA ASP A 41 12.18 -12.33 -17.31
C ASP A 41 11.00 -13.18 -16.81
N THR A 42 10.75 -13.20 -15.50
CA THR A 42 9.63 -13.95 -14.92
C THR A 42 8.33 -13.13 -14.97
N PRO A 43 7.15 -13.77 -14.87
CA PRO A 43 5.89 -13.03 -14.77
C PRO A 43 5.71 -12.35 -13.40
N PHE A 44 6.66 -12.48 -12.46
CA PHE A 44 6.52 -12.01 -11.09
C PHE A 44 7.09 -10.60 -10.90
N SER A 45 6.44 -9.83 -10.03
CA SER A 45 6.96 -8.57 -9.49
C SER A 45 6.89 -8.57 -7.97
N LEU A 46 7.94 -8.05 -7.32
CA LEU A 46 7.88 -7.68 -5.91
C LEU A 46 7.14 -6.36 -5.79
N ILE A 47 6.07 -6.33 -4.99
CA ILE A 47 5.25 -5.14 -4.75
C ILE A 47 5.30 -4.78 -3.29
N GLY A 48 5.27 -3.48 -2.98
CA GLY A 48 5.15 -3.04 -1.61
C GLY A 48 4.71 -1.60 -1.48
N SER A 49 4.23 -1.27 -0.29
CA SER A 49 3.90 0.09 0.10
C SER A 49 4.32 0.34 1.53
N ILE A 50 4.63 1.59 1.84
CA ILE A 50 4.78 2.08 3.20
C ILE A 50 4.09 3.44 3.30
N GLY A 51 3.37 3.64 4.38
CA GLY A 51 2.61 4.85 4.68
C GLY A 51 2.85 5.31 6.10
N TRP A 52 2.81 6.62 6.31
CA TRP A 52 2.78 7.26 7.62
C TRP A 52 1.54 8.14 7.70
N GLU A 53 0.74 7.98 8.74
CA GLU A 53 -0.50 8.69 9.00
C GLU A 53 -0.50 9.33 10.39
N ASP A 54 -0.92 10.60 10.44
CA ASP A 54 -1.11 11.34 11.68
C ASP A 54 -2.39 12.20 11.64
N GLY A 55 -3.17 12.16 12.73
CA GLY A 55 -4.46 12.82 12.88
C GLY A 55 -5.66 11.89 13.03
N ALA A 56 -6.78 12.25 12.39
CA ALA A 56 -8.09 11.66 12.65
C ALA A 56 -8.20 10.13 12.43
N PHE A 57 -7.38 9.54 11.55
CA PHE A 57 -7.46 8.12 11.16
C PHE A 57 -6.23 7.30 11.55
N GLY A 58 -5.24 7.93 12.17
CA GLY A 58 -4.05 7.30 12.72
C GLY A 58 -3.24 8.34 13.51
N ASP A 59 -2.68 7.96 14.65
CA ASP A 59 -1.85 8.84 15.49
C ASP A 59 -0.42 8.33 15.40
N ASP A 60 0.49 9.01 14.70
CA ASP A 60 1.84 8.52 14.38
C ASP A 60 1.87 7.02 13.98
N LYS A 61 1.00 6.66 13.04
CA LYS A 61 0.85 5.29 12.53
C LYS A 61 1.70 5.09 11.31
N VAL A 62 2.44 3.99 11.26
CA VAL A 62 3.06 3.50 10.03
C VAL A 62 2.34 2.23 9.59
N ASP A 63 1.98 2.14 8.32
CA ASP A 63 1.41 0.93 7.71
C ASP A 63 2.28 0.49 6.53
N TRP A 64 2.30 -0.82 6.27
CA TRP A 64 3.06 -1.34 5.15
C TRP A 64 2.43 -2.58 4.53
N SER A 65 2.78 -2.81 3.27
CA SER A 65 2.53 -4.07 2.59
C SER A 65 3.78 -4.54 1.85
N LEU A 66 3.97 -5.86 1.80
CA LEU A 66 5.00 -6.50 0.99
C LEU A 66 4.43 -7.77 0.38
N GLY A 67 4.59 -7.93 -0.93
CA GLY A 67 3.97 -9.03 -1.64
C GLY A 67 4.60 -9.34 -2.97
N LEU A 68 4.07 -10.37 -3.61
CA LEU A 68 4.36 -10.73 -4.99
C LEU A 68 3.10 -10.59 -5.83
N SER A 69 3.24 -10.09 -7.05
CA SER A 69 2.20 -10.13 -8.06
C SER A 69 2.67 -10.90 -9.28
N ALA A 70 1.73 -11.46 -10.03
CA ALA A 70 1.98 -12.05 -11.33
C ALA A 70 0.78 -11.90 -12.25
N SER A 71 1.05 -11.67 -13.53
CA SER A 71 0.02 -11.62 -14.57
C SER A 71 0.21 -12.79 -15.53
N TRP A 72 -0.86 -13.54 -15.79
CA TRP A 72 -0.88 -14.63 -16.76
C TRP A 72 -2.11 -14.55 -17.64
N LYS A 73 -1.90 -14.23 -18.92
CA LYS A 73 -2.97 -13.93 -19.88
C LYS A 73 -3.83 -12.78 -19.36
N SER A 74 -5.13 -12.99 -19.21
CA SER A 74 -6.09 -12.02 -18.66
C SER A 74 -6.27 -12.13 -17.15
N LEU A 75 -5.48 -12.95 -16.46
CA LEU A 75 -5.57 -13.14 -15.02
C LEU A 75 -4.43 -12.43 -14.30
N ASP A 76 -4.78 -11.72 -13.24
CA ASP A 76 -3.85 -11.05 -12.34
C ASP A 76 -3.93 -11.68 -10.96
N PHE A 77 -2.79 -12.03 -10.38
CA PHE A 77 -2.68 -12.65 -9.07
C PHE A 77 -1.78 -11.82 -8.17
N SER A 78 -2.11 -11.75 -6.89
CA SER A 78 -1.19 -11.20 -5.89
C SER A 78 -1.36 -11.86 -4.53
N ALA A 79 -0.25 -11.90 -3.78
CA ALA A 79 -0.25 -12.25 -2.37
C ALA A 79 0.60 -11.23 -1.61
N SER A 80 0.01 -10.59 -0.61
CA SER A 80 0.67 -9.53 0.16
C SER A 80 0.48 -9.75 1.66
N TYR A 81 1.57 -9.64 2.41
CA TYR A 81 1.53 -9.44 3.85
C TYR A 81 1.30 -7.94 4.12
N ILE A 82 0.36 -7.64 5.02
CA ILE A 82 -0.06 -6.28 5.39
C ILE A 82 -0.02 -6.16 6.91
N ASP A 83 0.57 -5.08 7.40
CA ASP A 83 0.71 -4.84 8.83
C ASP A 83 0.87 -3.34 9.15
N THR A 84 0.88 -2.99 10.44
CA THR A 84 1.05 -1.64 10.95
C THR A 84 1.90 -1.59 12.22
N SER A 85 2.46 -0.43 12.53
CA SER A 85 3.25 -0.19 13.75
C SER A 85 2.41 -0.16 15.02
N LYS A 86 1.09 -0.13 14.89
CA LYS A 86 0.14 -0.07 16.00
C LYS A 86 -0.25 -1.47 16.46
N THR A 87 -0.51 -1.61 17.75
CA THR A 87 -0.93 -2.87 18.37
C THR A 87 -2.28 -2.68 19.02
N GLY A 88 -3.15 -3.69 18.90
CA GLY A 88 -4.47 -3.70 19.49
C GLY A 88 -5.26 -4.90 19.00
N ASP A 89 -6.39 -5.17 19.64
CA ASP A 89 -7.18 -6.41 19.43
C ASP A 89 -7.74 -6.58 18.01
N LEU A 90 -7.69 -5.53 17.18
CA LEU A 90 -8.15 -5.53 15.78
C LEU A 90 -7.04 -5.17 14.78
N LEU A 91 -5.78 -5.17 15.21
CA LEU A 91 -4.63 -4.68 14.43
C LEU A 91 -3.64 -5.79 14.07
N ASP A 92 -4.16 -7.00 13.86
CA ASP A 92 -3.33 -8.15 13.50
C ASP A 92 -2.89 -8.10 12.04
N ALA A 93 -1.61 -8.38 11.83
CA ALA A 93 -1.04 -8.56 10.50
C ALA A 93 -1.76 -9.67 9.73
N THR A 94 -1.94 -9.47 8.43
CA THR A 94 -2.72 -10.40 7.59
C THR A 94 -2.05 -10.63 6.24
N VAL A 95 -2.18 -11.85 5.71
CA VAL A 95 -1.85 -12.16 4.31
C VAL A 95 -3.13 -12.10 3.47
N VAL A 96 -3.12 -11.26 2.44
CA VAL A 96 -4.22 -11.10 1.50
C VAL A 96 -3.82 -11.71 0.16
N PHE A 97 -4.61 -12.65 -0.32
CA PHE A 97 -4.54 -13.18 -1.68
C PHE A 97 -5.60 -12.52 -2.55
N SER A 98 -5.26 -12.16 -3.79
CA SER A 98 -6.18 -11.58 -4.75
C SER A 98 -6.04 -12.23 -6.12
N VAL A 99 -7.17 -12.36 -6.79
CA VAL A 99 -7.27 -12.79 -8.19
C VAL A 99 -8.20 -11.85 -8.93
N GLY A 100 -7.77 -11.36 -10.08
CA GLY A 100 -8.51 -10.45 -10.95
C GLY A 100 -8.53 -10.94 -12.39
N VAL A 101 -9.52 -10.47 -13.15
CA VAL A 101 -9.61 -10.67 -14.60
C VAL A 101 -9.58 -9.30 -15.27
N SER A 102 -8.65 -9.11 -16.19
CA SER A 102 -8.52 -7.89 -17.00
C SER A 102 -9.15 -8.11 -18.39
N PHE A 103 -10.02 -7.19 -18.83
CA PHE A 103 -10.80 -7.26 -20.09
C PHE A 103 -10.45 -6.14 -21.07
#